data_AF-A0A821EA90-F1
#
_entry.id   AF-A0A821EA90-F1
#
_cell.length_a   1.000
_cell.length_b   1.000
_cell.length_c   1.000
_cell.angle_alpha   90.00
_cell.angle_beta   90.00
_cell.angle_gamma   90.00
#
_symmetry.space_group_name_H-M   'P 1'
#
loop_
_entity.id
_entity.type
_entity.pdbx_description
1 polymer ?
#
loop_
_entity_poly.entity_id
_entity_poly.type
_entity_poly.pdbx_seq_one_letter_code
_entity_poly.pdbx_strand_id
1 'polypeptide(L)' 'MGDERKQADRRCKTNPGTRGDIVMKLQQMLHQHNTYVHSFKTALERMPSDEYKVIIKADKTPVGEHARRFNEPL' A
#
# COMPACT_ATOMS: atom_id res chain seq x y z
N MET A 1 13.18 -2.95 3.74
CA MET A 1 12.02 -3.09 4.64
C MET A 1 12.13 -2.14 5.81
N GLY A 2 11.37 -1.04 5.81
CA GLY A 2 11.25 -0.17 6.99
C GLY A 2 10.62 -0.94 8.16
N ASP A 3 11.03 -0.64 9.38
CA ASP A 3 10.61 -1.34 10.60
C ASP A 3 9.07 -1.45 10.70
N GLU A 4 8.54 -2.67 10.59
CA GLU A 4 7.10 -2.96 10.56
C GLU A 4 6.37 -2.43 11.80
N ARG A 5 7.03 -2.46 12.96
CA ARG A 5 6.49 -1.93 14.21
C ARG A 5 6.41 -0.42 14.16
N LYS A 6 7.45 0.27 13.67
CA LYS A 6 7.40 1.73 13.49
C LYS A 6 6.27 2.15 12.55
N GLN A 7 5.99 1.36 11.51
CA GLN A 7 4.85 1.61 10.62
C GLN A 7 3.51 1.42 11.34
N ALA A 8 3.36 0.35 12.13
CA ALA A 8 2.16 0.10 12.92
C ALA A 8 1.94 1.21 13.96
N ASP A 9 2.99 1.60 14.69
CA ASP A 9 2.96 2.67 15.68
C ASP A 9 2.56 4.01 15.06
N ARG A 10 3.11 4.33 13.88
CA ARG A 10 2.73 5.54 13.14
C ARG A 10 1.24 5.54 12.81
N ARG A 11 0.68 4.42 12.38
CA ARG A 11 -0.76 4.30 12.08
C ARG A 11 -1.63 4.42 13.33
N CYS A 12 -1.20 3.80 14.44
CA CYS A 12 -1.91 3.91 15.72
C CYS A 12 -1.92 5.35 16.24
N LYS A 13 -0.82 6.09 16.02
CA LYS A 13 -0.75 7.53 16.33
C LYS A 13 -1.67 8.37 15.44
N THR A 14 -1.79 8.05 14.15
CA THR A 14 -2.68 8.76 13.22
C THR A 14 -4.15 8.47 13.48
N ASN A 15 -4.49 7.22 13.82
CA ASN A 15 -5.86 6.78 14.10
C ASN A 15 -5.96 6.26 15.53
N PRO A 16 -6.11 7.16 16.53
CA PRO A 16 -6.25 6.77 17.92
C PRO A 16 -7.50 5.89 18.10
N GLY A 17 -7.37 4.83 18.91
CA GLY A 17 -8.42 3.81 19.09
C GLY A 17 -8.23 2.55 18.25
N THR A 18 -7.30 2.57 17.29
CA THR A 18 -6.89 1.33 16.61
C THR A 18 -6.02 0.46 17.51
N ARG A 19 -6.26 -0.86 17.47
CA ARG A 19 -5.45 -1.82 18.24
C ARG A 19 -4.21 -2.23 17.45
N GLY A 20 -3.03 -2.02 18.01
CA GLY A 20 -1.74 -2.25 17.32
C GLY A 20 -1.53 -3.70 16.86
N ASP A 21 -2.03 -4.68 17.60
CA ASP A 21 -1.99 -6.10 17.23
C ASP A 21 -2.79 -6.39 15.95
N ILE A 22 -3.97 -5.78 15.81
CA ILE A 22 -4.81 -5.89 14.61
C ILE A 22 -4.12 -5.20 13.43
N VAL A 23 -3.58 -4.00 13.63
CA VAL A 23 -2.86 -3.25 12.59
C VAL A 23 -1.67 -4.05 12.06
N MET A 24 -0.90 -4.69 12.95
CA MET A 24 0.21 -5.56 12.56
C MET A 24 -0.26 -6.76 11.72
N LYS A 25 -1.29 -7.48 12.18
CA LYS A 25 -1.82 -8.65 11.45
C LYS A 25 -2.32 -8.27 10.07
N LEU A 26 -3.08 -7.18 9.96
CA LEU A 26 -3.58 -6.67 8.67
C LEU A 26 -2.43 -6.25 7.75
N GLN A 27 -1.41 -5.58 8.28
CA GLN A 27 -0.23 -5.19 7.51
C GLN A 27 0.48 -6.42 6.91
N GLN A 28 0.67 -7.47 7.71
CA GLN A 28 1.32 -8.70 7.26
C GLN A 28 0.48 -9.43 6.20
N MET A 29 -0.82 -9.61 6.46
CA MET A 29 -1.75 -10.23 5.52
C MET A 29 -1.76 -9.48 4.18
N LEU A 30 -1.88 -8.15 4.20
CA LEU A 30 -1.85 -7.34 2.98
C LEU A 30 -0.50 -7.43 2.28
N HIS A 31 0.60 -7.47 3.02
CA HIS A 31 1.92 -7.60 2.39
C HIS A 31 2.12 -8.94 1.69
N GLN A 32 1.57 -10.03 2.26
CA GLN A 32 1.69 -11.38 1.72
C GLN A 32 0.75 -11.64 0.54
N HIS A 33 -0.48 -11.13 0.60
CA HIS A 33 -1.54 -11.51 -0.35
C HIS A 33 -1.93 -10.41 -1.33
N ASN A 34 -1.67 -9.13 -1.03
CA ASN A 34 -2.04 -8.05 -1.93
C ASN A 34 -0.86 -7.71 -2.86
N THR A 35 -0.96 -8.13 -4.11
CA THR A 35 0.06 -7.93 -5.15
C THR A 35 0.39 -6.46 -5.40
N TYR A 36 -0.59 -5.55 -5.26
CA TYR A 36 -0.36 -4.11 -5.37
C TYR A 36 0.47 -3.57 -4.20
N VAL A 37 0.15 -3.97 -2.96
CA VAL A 37 0.94 -3.54 -1.79
C VAL A 37 2.39 -4.02 -1.92
N HIS A 38 2.59 -5.25 -2.39
CA HIS A 38 3.92 -5.79 -2.64
C HIS A 38 4.65 -5.00 -3.75
N SER A 39 4.01 -4.75 -4.89
CA SER A 39 4.62 -4.03 -6.01
C SER A 39 4.95 -2.59 -5.67
N PHE A 40 4.06 -1.87 -4.97
CA PHE A 40 4.32 -0.49 -4.55
C PHE A 40 5.47 -0.39 -3.54
N LYS A 41 5.51 -1.27 -2.53
CA LYS A 41 6.64 -1.31 -1.59
C LYS A 41 7.96 -1.60 -2.30
N THR A 42 7.96 -2.59 -3.20
CA THR A 42 9.16 -2.97 -3.98
C THR A 42 9.61 -1.83 -4.89
N ALA A 43 8.67 -1.13 -5.54
CA ALA A 43 8.98 0.01 -6.40
C ALA A 43 9.62 1.14 -5.59
N LEU A 44 9.05 1.49 -4.43
CA LEU A 44 9.62 2.50 -3.53
C LEU A 44 11.02 2.12 -3.03
N GLU A 45 11.26 0.85 -2.70
CA GLU A 45 12.59 0.38 -2.27
C GLU A 45 13.63 0.37 -3.40
N ARG A 46 13.20 0.18 -4.65
CA ARG A 46 14.05 0.11 -5.83
C ARG A 46 14.07 1.40 -6.64
N MET A 47 13.49 2.48 -6.11
CA MET A 47 13.47 3.76 -6.82
C MET A 47 14.90 4.29 -7.00
N PRO A 48 15.29 4.69 -8.23
CA PRO A 48 16.63 5.18 -8.50
C PRO A 48 16.88 6.60 -7.95
N SER A 49 15.83 7.35 -7.64
CA SER A 49 15.88 8.69 -7.06
C SER A 49 14.58 9.00 -6.31
N ASP A 50 14.65 9.86 -5.30
CA ASP A 50 13.50 10.35 -4.54
C ASP A 50 12.58 11.30 -5.34
N GLU A 51 13.01 11.70 -6.55
CA GLU A 51 12.19 12.49 -7.47
C GLU A 51 11.03 11.69 -8.07
N TYR A 52 11.13 10.36 -8.07
CA TYR A 52 10.08 9.48 -8.56
C TYR A 52 8.94 9.37 -7.54
N LYS A 53 7.70 9.45 -8.01
CA LYS A 53 6.50 9.36 -7.15
C LYS A 53 5.57 8.26 -7.64
N VAL A 54 5.12 7.42 -6.71
CA VAL A 54 3.99 6.52 -6.96
C VAL A 54 2.70 7.34 -6.88
N ILE A 55 1.92 7.38 -7.97
CA ILE A 55 0.64 8.09 -8.03
C ILE A 55 -0.48 7.07 -8.17
N ILE A 56 -1.38 7.01 -7.17
CA ILE A 56 -2.60 6.19 -7.23
C ILE A 56 -3.74 7.11 -7.70
N LYS A 57 -4.17 6.92 -8.95
CA LYS A 57 -5.31 7.64 -9.54
C LYS A 57 -6.53 6.74 -9.50
N ALA A 58 -7.48 7.04 -8.60
CA ALA A 58 -8.71 6.26 -8.46
C ALA A 58 -9.72 6.50 -9.60
N ASP A 59 -9.58 7.64 -10.27
CA ASP A 59 -10.39 8.13 -11.39
C ASP A 59 -9.87 7.70 -12.76
N LYS A 60 -8.63 7.18 -12.82
CA LYS A 60 -8.00 6.81 -14.09
C LYS A 60 -8.35 5.36 -14.45
N THR A 61 -9.05 5.18 -15.56
CA THR A 61 -9.26 3.85 -16.16
C THR A 61 -7.90 3.23 -16.56
N PRO A 62 -7.63 1.97 -16.18
CA PRO A 62 -6.44 1.25 -16.63
C PRO A 62 -6.38 1.15 -18.17
N VAL A 63 -5.16 1.23 -18.72
CA VAL A 63 -4.96 1.15 -20.18
C VAL A 63 -5.36 -0.25 -20.65
N GLY A 64 -6.30 -0.32 -21.60
CA GLY A 64 -6.82 -1.58 -22.13
C GLY A 64 -8.03 -2.15 -21.39
N GLU A 65 -8.57 -1.43 -20.39
CA GLU A 65 -9.77 -1.85 -19.67
C GLU A 65 -11.02 -1.04 -20.02
N HIS A 66 -12.20 -1.62 -19.77
CA HIS A 66 -13.47 -0.96 -20.04
C HIS A 66 -13.67 0.27 -19.14
N ALA A 67 -14.31 1.32 -19.67
CA ALA A 67 -14.50 2.65 -19.06
C ALA A 67 -15.22 2.71 -17.70
N ARG A 68 -15.45 1.59 -17.01
CA ARG A 68 -16.06 1.49 -15.67
C ARG A 68 -15.43 0.42 -14.78
N ARG A 69 -14.29 -0.15 -15.17
CA ARG A 69 -13.56 -1.07 -14.30
C ARG A 69 -12.80 -0.24 -13.27
N PHE A 70 -13.20 -0.36 -12.02
CA PHE A 70 -12.42 0.15 -10.90
C PHE A 70 -11.14 -0.68 -10.74
N ASN A 71 -10.14 -0.17 -10.01
CA ASN A 71 -8.97 -0.95 -9.59
C ASN A 71 -9.38 -2.08 -8.64
N GLU A 72 -10.10 -3.08 -9.14
CA GLU A 72 -10.42 -4.31 -8.44
C GLU A 72 -9.27 -5.29 -8.68
N PRO A 73 -8.71 -5.91 -7.62
CA PRO A 73 -7.69 -6.93 -7.79
C PRO A 73 -8.23 -8.09 -8.63
N LEU A 74 -7.40 -8.59 -9.54
CA LEU A 74 -7.57 -9.88 -10.21
C LEU A 74 -7.45 -11.03 -9.21
#